data_AF-A0A7Y6MF55-F1
#
_entry.id   AF-A0A7Y6MF55-F1
#
_cell.length_a   1.000
_cell.length_b   1.000
_cell.length_c   1.000
_cell.angle_alpha   90.00
_cell.angle_beta   90.00
_cell.angle_gamma   90.00
#
_symmetry.space_group_name_H-M   'P 1'
#
loop_
_entity.id
_entity.type
_entity.pdbx_description
1 polymer ?
#
loop_
_entity_poly.entity_id
_entity_poly.type
_entity_poly.pdbx_seq_one_letter_code
_entity_poly.pdbx_strand_id
1 'polypeptide(L)'
;MESLFDSAAEQATPQPLAVRMRPRTLDEVIGQRHLLGPGTPLRRLVESEAPMSLFLWGPPGTGKTTLAYVVSNVTKRRFVEVSAVSAGVKDVRAAIEQARNELGMSGRQTVLFVDEVHRFNKAQQDALLPAVENRWVTFIGATTENPFFSVISPLLSRSLLLTLESLTDDDIRAVLERAAADERGLAGRATLTPEALDHLVRLAGGDARRSLTYLEAAALLEDEITVEVVERAVDKAAVRYDRQGDQHYDVISAFIKSMRGSDADAALHYLARMVEAGEDPRFIARRIVIFASEDVGMADPTCLQTAVAVAQAVQLIGLPEAQINLAHAVIHCALAPKSNAVVKAIGAAAGDVRRGLIGQVPVHLRDAHYPGAAKLGSGEGYKYPHDFDHGLVRQDYAPEQVRQRRYYEPTRHGAEAPVADRWAKIRDFLRGT
;
A
#
# COMPACT_ATOMS: atom_id res chain seq x y z
N MET A 1 -50.56 11.54 13.63
CA MET A 1 -50.84 10.99 12.29
C MET A 1 -49.74 11.53 11.38
N GLU A 2 -48.54 10.97 11.55
CA GLU A 2 -47.36 11.28 10.74
C GLU A 2 -46.84 9.95 10.21
N SER A 3 -47.05 9.81 8.91
CA SER A 3 -46.36 8.98 7.94
C SER A 3 -46.05 7.51 8.28
N LEU A 4 -47.03 6.67 8.00
CA LEU A 4 -46.87 5.27 7.56
C LEU A 4 -46.14 5.12 6.20
N PHE A 5 -45.44 6.17 5.72
CA PHE A 5 -44.75 6.20 4.42
C PHE A 5 -43.21 6.20 4.51
N ASP A 6 -42.61 6.29 5.70
CA ASP A 6 -41.14 6.15 5.85
C ASP A 6 -40.67 4.69 5.93
N SER A 7 -41.59 3.73 6.13
CA SER A 7 -41.24 2.30 6.24
C SER A 7 -41.27 1.54 4.90
N ALA A 8 -41.55 2.21 3.78
CA ALA A 8 -41.70 1.58 2.46
C ALA A 8 -40.62 1.98 1.44
N ALA A 9 -39.65 2.82 1.81
CA ALA A 9 -38.61 3.33 0.91
C ALA A 9 -37.24 2.64 1.02
N GLU A 10 -37.05 1.68 1.94
CA GLU A 10 -35.95 0.71 1.85
C GLU A 10 -36.35 -0.42 0.87
N GLN A 11 -36.59 -0.07 -0.39
CA GLN A 11 -36.49 -1.07 -1.45
C GLN A 11 -35.01 -1.49 -1.51
N ALA A 12 -34.73 -2.68 -0.96
CA ALA A 12 -33.40 -3.24 -0.83
C ALA A 12 -32.63 -3.12 -2.15
N THR A 13 -31.69 -2.18 -2.21
CA THR A 13 -30.70 -2.17 -3.28
C THR A 13 -29.94 -3.49 -3.17
N PRO A 14 -29.89 -4.33 -4.21
CA PRO A 14 -29.21 -5.61 -4.13
C PRO A 14 -27.76 -5.37 -3.69
N GLN A 15 -27.34 -6.05 -2.62
CA GLN A 15 -25.99 -5.91 -2.10
C GLN A 15 -24.96 -6.27 -3.19
N PRO A 16 -23.83 -5.55 -3.28
CA PRO A 16 -22.80 -5.85 -4.28
C PRO A 16 -22.32 -7.30 -4.19
N LEU A 17 -21.92 -7.87 -5.32
CA LEU A 17 -21.43 -9.25 -5.42
C LEU A 17 -20.28 -9.50 -4.44
N ALA A 18 -19.37 -8.53 -4.28
CA ALA A 18 -18.26 -8.63 -3.33
C ALA A 18 -18.70 -8.76 -1.86
N VAL A 19 -19.88 -8.22 -1.50
CA VAL A 19 -20.46 -8.37 -0.16
C VAL A 19 -21.17 -9.72 -0.03
N ARG A 20 -21.96 -10.11 -1.04
CA ARG A 20 -22.69 -11.39 -1.07
C ARG A 20 -21.75 -12.60 -1.05
N MET A 21 -20.61 -12.49 -1.73
CA MET A 21 -19.57 -13.53 -1.83
C MET A 21 -18.61 -13.56 -0.64
N ARG A 22 -18.81 -12.75 0.41
CA ARG A 22 -17.97 -12.85 1.61
C ARG A 22 -18.00 -14.28 2.18
N PRO A 23 -16.84 -14.92 2.36
CA PRO A 23 -16.69 -16.18 3.08
C PRO A 23 -17.44 -16.19 4.41
N ARG A 24 -18.02 -17.34 4.75
CA ARG A 24 -18.68 -17.56 6.05
C ARG A 24 -17.77 -18.22 7.08
N THR A 25 -16.82 -19.01 6.62
CA THR A 25 -15.87 -19.79 7.43
C THR A 25 -14.44 -19.48 7.00
N LEU A 26 -13.46 -19.88 7.84
CA LEU A 26 -12.05 -19.73 7.49
C LEU A 26 -11.66 -20.58 6.27
N ASP A 27 -12.32 -21.73 6.07
CA ASP A 27 -12.07 -22.63 4.92
C ASP A 27 -12.58 -22.05 3.59
N GLU A 28 -13.57 -21.16 3.65
CA GLU A 28 -14.03 -20.42 2.48
C GLU A 28 -13.08 -19.28 2.11
N VAL A 29 -12.12 -18.87 2.95
CA VAL A 29 -11.20 -17.80 2.59
C VAL A 29 -10.17 -18.31 1.57
N ILE A 30 -10.14 -17.68 0.39
CA ILE A 30 -9.15 -17.97 -0.65
C ILE A 30 -7.90 -17.11 -0.40
N GLY A 31 -6.71 -17.71 -0.60
CA GLY A 31 -5.42 -17.10 -0.28
C GLY A 31 -5.07 -17.15 1.21
N GLN A 32 -3.99 -16.44 1.58
CA GLN A 32 -3.50 -16.29 2.96
C GLN A 32 -3.24 -17.62 3.70
N ARG A 33 -2.82 -18.68 2.98
CA ARG A 33 -2.60 -20.02 3.57
C ARG A 33 -1.56 -20.02 4.69
N HIS A 34 -0.58 -19.11 4.64
CA HIS A 34 0.40 -18.90 5.71
C HIS A 34 -0.23 -18.42 7.02
N LEU A 35 -1.40 -17.77 6.96
CA LEU A 35 -2.15 -17.32 8.14
C LEU A 35 -3.30 -18.28 8.50
N LEU A 36 -3.90 -18.96 7.53
CA LEU A 36 -5.16 -19.72 7.69
C LEU A 36 -4.99 -21.24 7.59
N GLY A 37 -3.79 -21.72 7.29
CA GLY A 37 -3.49 -23.14 7.22
C GLY A 37 -3.69 -23.87 8.55
N PRO A 38 -3.81 -25.21 8.53
CA PRO A 38 -3.92 -26.00 9.75
C PRO A 38 -2.76 -25.72 10.72
N GLY A 39 -3.09 -25.40 11.97
CA GLY A 39 -2.11 -25.20 13.03
C GLY A 39 -1.45 -23.81 13.09
N THR A 40 -1.79 -22.88 12.20
CA THR A 40 -1.31 -21.49 12.28
C THR A 40 -1.86 -20.77 13.52
N PRO A 41 -1.15 -19.74 14.04
CA PRO A 41 -1.59 -19.01 15.21
C PRO A 41 -2.99 -18.40 15.07
N LEU A 42 -3.27 -17.72 13.95
CA LEU A 42 -4.59 -17.11 13.72
C LEU A 42 -5.69 -18.19 13.71
N ARG A 43 -5.49 -19.31 12.99
CA ARG A 43 -6.49 -20.37 12.92
C ARG A 43 -6.80 -20.95 14.29
N ARG A 44 -5.77 -21.29 15.07
CA ARG A 44 -5.96 -21.79 16.44
C ARG A 44 -6.66 -20.79 17.34
N LEU A 45 -6.34 -19.50 17.24
CA LEU A 45 -6.93 -18.47 18.09
C LEU A 45 -8.42 -18.26 17.78
N VAL A 46 -8.80 -18.32 16.51
CA VAL A 46 -10.20 -18.23 16.08
C VAL A 46 -10.97 -19.50 16.49
N GLU A 47 -10.39 -20.68 16.29
CA GLU A 47 -11.02 -21.97 16.64
C GLU A 47 -11.14 -22.21 18.16
N SER A 48 -10.23 -21.64 18.96
CA SER A 48 -10.28 -21.71 20.43
C SER A 48 -11.09 -20.57 21.07
N GLU A 49 -11.70 -19.70 20.25
CA GLU A 49 -12.46 -18.51 20.67
C GLU A 49 -11.67 -17.57 21.62
N ALA A 50 -10.34 -17.62 21.58
CA ALA A 50 -9.49 -16.86 22.48
C ALA A 50 -9.72 -15.35 22.28
N PRO A 51 -9.87 -14.56 23.37
CA PRO A 51 -9.97 -13.11 23.26
C PRO A 51 -8.63 -12.55 22.78
N MET A 52 -8.64 -11.84 21.64
CA MET A 52 -7.45 -11.27 21.04
C MET A 52 -7.74 -9.93 20.35
N SER A 53 -6.73 -9.07 20.28
CA SER A 53 -6.75 -7.91 19.38
C SER A 53 -5.84 -8.18 18.20
N LEU A 54 -6.25 -7.75 17.02
CA LEU A 54 -5.60 -8.04 15.74
C LEU A 54 -5.30 -6.75 14.98
N PHE A 55 -4.14 -6.71 14.33
CA PHE A 55 -3.90 -5.79 13.22
C PHE A 55 -3.73 -6.59 11.93
N LEU A 56 -4.53 -6.26 10.92
CA LEU A 56 -4.46 -6.81 9.57
C LEU A 56 -3.78 -5.77 8.69
N TRP A 57 -2.55 -6.06 8.27
CA TRP A 57 -1.76 -5.18 7.41
C TRP A 57 -1.59 -5.82 6.04
N GLY A 58 -1.96 -5.11 4.99
CA GLY A 58 -1.69 -5.58 3.63
C GLY A 58 -2.32 -4.70 2.56
N PRO A 59 -2.00 -4.94 1.28
CA PRO A 59 -2.56 -4.22 0.13
C PRO A 59 -4.10 -4.19 0.12
N PRO A 60 -4.73 -3.26 -0.62
CA PRO A 60 -6.18 -3.31 -0.86
C PRO A 60 -6.58 -4.64 -1.50
N GLY A 61 -7.85 -5.04 -1.34
CA GLY A 61 -8.37 -6.25 -1.98
C GLY A 61 -7.95 -7.60 -1.39
N THR A 62 -6.97 -7.62 -0.47
CA THR A 62 -6.42 -8.86 0.11
C THR A 62 -7.32 -9.57 1.12
N GLY A 63 -8.49 -9.00 1.43
CA GLY A 63 -9.48 -9.62 2.31
C GLY A 63 -9.43 -9.20 3.78
N LYS A 64 -8.86 -8.04 4.13
CA LYS A 64 -8.80 -7.55 5.54
C LYS A 64 -10.19 -7.48 6.20
N THR A 65 -11.12 -6.72 5.64
CA THR A 65 -12.51 -6.61 6.13
C THR A 65 -13.21 -7.96 6.15
N THR A 66 -12.99 -8.77 5.10
CA THR A 66 -13.56 -10.11 4.98
C THR A 66 -13.08 -11.03 6.10
N LEU A 67 -11.80 -11.02 6.41
CA LEU A 67 -11.23 -11.84 7.47
C LEU A 67 -11.77 -11.41 8.85
N ALA A 68 -11.88 -10.11 9.10
CA ALA A 68 -12.50 -9.61 10.33
C ALA A 68 -13.96 -10.07 10.48
N TYR A 69 -14.71 -10.05 9.37
CA TYR A 69 -16.09 -10.53 9.32
C TYR A 69 -16.19 -12.04 9.57
N VAL A 70 -15.34 -12.85 8.93
CA VAL A 70 -15.28 -14.31 9.15
C VAL A 70 -14.95 -14.63 10.61
N VAL A 71 -13.96 -13.93 11.20
CA VAL A 71 -13.62 -14.10 12.62
C VAL A 71 -14.83 -13.83 13.51
N SER A 72 -15.61 -12.78 13.22
CA SER A 72 -16.82 -12.48 13.99
C SER A 72 -17.90 -13.56 13.87
N ASN A 73 -18.09 -14.13 12.69
CA ASN A 73 -19.06 -15.20 12.45
C ASN A 73 -18.65 -16.50 13.15
N VAL A 74 -17.39 -16.92 12.99
CA VAL A 74 -16.89 -18.16 13.59
C VAL A 74 -16.94 -18.09 15.12
N THR A 75 -16.59 -16.93 15.69
CA THR A 75 -16.64 -16.70 17.15
C THR A 75 -18.03 -16.28 17.66
N LYS A 76 -19.05 -16.22 16.79
CA LYS A 76 -20.43 -15.82 17.10
C LYS A 76 -20.55 -14.45 17.80
N ARG A 77 -19.64 -13.54 17.46
CA ARG A 77 -19.57 -12.18 18.03
C ARG A 77 -20.36 -11.20 17.16
N ARG A 78 -20.89 -10.15 17.78
CA ARG A 78 -21.48 -9.03 17.03
C ARG A 78 -20.38 -8.30 16.25
N PHE A 79 -20.57 -8.04 14.96
CA PHE A 79 -19.64 -7.25 14.16
C PHE A 79 -20.05 -5.79 14.17
N VAL A 80 -19.14 -4.89 14.52
CA VAL A 80 -19.31 -3.44 14.44
C VAL A 80 -18.15 -2.86 13.65
N GLU A 81 -18.48 -2.18 12.56
CA GLU A 81 -17.50 -1.51 11.70
C GLU A 81 -17.50 -0.01 11.97
N VAL A 82 -16.30 0.54 12.14
CA VAL A 82 -16.05 1.97 12.29
C VAL A 82 -15.09 2.40 11.19
N SER A 83 -15.53 3.32 10.33
CA SER A 83 -14.68 3.89 9.28
C SER A 83 -13.73 4.93 9.89
N ALA A 84 -12.41 4.71 9.77
CA ALA A 84 -11.44 5.67 10.30
C ALA A 84 -11.40 7.00 9.53
N VAL A 85 -12.00 7.05 8.35
CA VAL A 85 -12.07 8.25 7.49
C VAL A 85 -13.10 9.25 8.02
N SER A 86 -14.22 8.77 8.55
CA SER A 86 -15.35 9.62 8.95
C SER A 86 -15.58 9.68 10.46
N ALA A 87 -15.11 8.70 11.23
CA ALA A 87 -15.40 8.60 12.65
C ALA A 87 -14.53 9.55 13.49
N GLY A 88 -15.16 10.39 14.31
CA GLY A 88 -14.49 11.17 15.35
C GLY A 88 -14.27 10.38 16.64
N VAL A 89 -13.63 11.01 17.64
CA VAL A 89 -13.41 10.41 18.98
C VAL A 89 -14.75 10.04 19.65
N LYS A 90 -15.80 10.85 19.44
CA LYS A 90 -17.13 10.60 20.00
C LYS A 90 -17.75 9.32 19.45
N ASP A 91 -17.62 9.08 18.15
CA ASP A 91 -18.19 7.89 17.49
C ASP A 91 -17.49 6.61 17.96
N VAL A 92 -16.17 6.66 18.09
CA VAL A 92 -15.37 5.55 18.65
C VAL A 92 -15.81 5.23 20.07
N ARG A 93 -15.95 6.25 20.94
CA ARG A 93 -16.42 6.05 22.33
C ARG A 93 -17.84 5.50 22.39
N ALA A 94 -18.74 5.99 21.54
CA ALA A 94 -20.12 5.51 21.48
C ALA A 94 -20.18 4.03 21.07
N ALA A 95 -19.39 3.63 20.07
CA ALA A 95 -19.30 2.22 19.65
C ALA A 95 -18.77 1.32 20.79
N ILE A 96 -17.76 1.79 21.52
CA ILE A 96 -17.19 1.08 22.67
C ILE A 96 -18.21 0.97 23.81
N GLU A 97 -18.90 2.05 24.17
CA GLU A 97 -19.91 2.02 25.24
C GLU A 97 -21.07 1.08 24.89
N GLN A 98 -21.54 1.11 23.64
CA GLN A 98 -22.57 0.18 23.19
C GLN A 98 -22.10 -1.28 23.31
N ALA A 99 -20.87 -1.58 22.89
CA ALA A 99 -20.30 -2.92 23.02
C ALA A 99 -20.16 -3.37 24.48
N ARG A 100 -19.74 -2.44 25.37
CA ARG A 100 -19.61 -2.70 26.81
C ARG A 100 -20.97 -2.98 27.46
N ASN A 101 -22.00 -2.20 27.12
CA ASN A 101 -23.35 -2.37 27.65
C ASN A 101 -23.93 -3.72 27.21
N GLU A 102 -23.77 -4.07 25.93
CA GLU A 102 -24.21 -5.36 25.38
C GLU A 102 -23.51 -6.53 26.09
N LEU A 103 -22.19 -6.44 26.28
CA LEU A 103 -21.43 -7.44 27.01
C LEU A 103 -21.94 -7.62 28.45
N GLY A 104 -22.30 -6.53 29.14
CA GLY A 104 -22.82 -6.58 30.50
C GLY A 104 -24.27 -7.09 30.62
N MET A 105 -25.11 -6.80 29.64
CA MET A 105 -26.54 -7.16 29.67
C MET A 105 -26.82 -8.55 29.12
N SER A 106 -26.26 -8.89 27.96
CA SER A 106 -26.56 -10.12 27.23
C SER A 106 -25.38 -11.11 27.22
N GLY A 107 -24.21 -10.71 27.71
CA GLY A 107 -22.97 -11.49 27.60
C GLY A 107 -22.42 -11.55 26.17
N ARG A 108 -23.06 -10.86 25.21
CA ARG A 108 -22.70 -10.95 23.80
C ARG A 108 -21.45 -10.12 23.52
N GLN A 109 -20.39 -10.81 23.12
CA GLN A 109 -19.13 -10.18 22.74
C GLN A 109 -19.22 -9.48 21.39
N THR A 110 -18.41 -8.43 21.22
CA THR A 110 -18.36 -7.61 20.00
C THR A 110 -16.97 -7.62 19.38
N VAL A 111 -16.89 -7.82 18.06
CA VAL A 111 -15.73 -7.49 17.22
C VAL A 111 -15.88 -6.04 16.78
N LEU A 112 -14.95 -5.19 17.22
CA LEU A 112 -14.84 -3.81 16.77
C LEU A 112 -13.79 -3.75 15.65
N PHE A 113 -14.27 -3.63 14.41
CA PHE A 113 -13.44 -3.49 13.24
C PHE A 113 -13.22 -2.01 12.91
N VAL A 114 -11.98 -1.60 12.74
CA VAL A 114 -11.60 -0.26 12.31
C VAL A 114 -10.83 -0.36 11.00
N ASP A 115 -11.45 0.06 9.89
CA ASP A 115 -10.80 0.07 8.59
C ASP A 115 -9.94 1.32 8.40
N GLU A 116 -8.82 1.19 7.71
CA GLU A 116 -7.80 2.22 7.52
C GLU A 116 -7.41 2.97 8.81
N VAL A 117 -7.12 2.21 9.87
CA VAL A 117 -6.77 2.71 11.21
C VAL A 117 -5.61 3.71 11.22
N HIS A 118 -4.75 3.70 10.19
CA HIS A 118 -3.69 4.70 10.01
C HIS A 118 -4.23 6.14 9.82
N ARG A 119 -5.51 6.30 9.47
CA ARG A 119 -6.19 7.60 9.37
C ARG A 119 -6.60 8.17 10.71
N PHE A 120 -6.66 7.36 11.77
CA PHE A 120 -6.89 7.86 13.11
C PHE A 120 -5.70 8.64 13.64
N ASN A 121 -5.99 9.84 14.15
CA ASN A 121 -5.03 10.58 14.95
C ASN A 121 -4.81 9.90 16.31
N LYS A 122 -3.78 10.37 17.03
CA LYS A 122 -3.40 9.81 18.33
C LYS A 122 -4.56 9.77 19.34
N ALA A 123 -5.40 10.80 19.40
CA ALA A 123 -6.51 10.87 20.34
C ALA A 123 -7.62 9.83 20.04
N GLN A 124 -7.89 9.56 18.77
CA GLN A 124 -8.81 8.50 18.34
C GLN A 124 -8.26 7.11 18.68
N GLN A 125 -6.95 6.90 18.52
CA GLN A 125 -6.30 5.64 18.88
C GLN A 125 -6.26 5.44 20.41
N ASP A 126 -5.93 6.47 21.18
CA ASP A 126 -5.94 6.42 22.65
C ASP A 126 -7.35 6.10 23.19
N ALA A 127 -8.41 6.52 22.50
CA ALA A 127 -9.79 6.20 22.87
C ALA A 127 -10.12 4.69 22.78
N LEU A 128 -9.37 3.91 22.00
CA LEU A 128 -9.54 2.46 21.88
C LEU A 128 -8.90 1.68 23.04
N LEU A 129 -7.89 2.26 23.71
CA LEU A 129 -7.08 1.55 24.71
C LEU A 129 -7.91 0.93 25.85
N PRO A 130 -8.86 1.65 26.50
CA PRO A 130 -9.64 1.06 27.58
C PRO A 130 -10.45 -0.16 27.10
N ALA A 131 -10.96 -0.13 25.87
CA ALA A 131 -11.76 -1.22 25.32
C ALA A 131 -10.91 -2.47 25.03
N VAL A 132 -9.68 -2.28 24.56
CA VAL A 132 -8.70 -3.34 24.30
C VAL A 132 -8.19 -3.95 25.62
N GLU A 133 -7.81 -3.09 26.58
CA GLU A 133 -7.24 -3.53 27.86
C GLU A 133 -8.25 -4.27 28.73
N ASN A 134 -9.46 -3.74 28.84
CA ASN A 134 -10.53 -4.35 29.63
C ASN A 134 -11.32 -5.41 28.85
N ARG A 135 -10.92 -5.69 27.59
CA ARG A 135 -11.55 -6.68 26.70
C ARG A 135 -13.05 -6.47 26.53
N TRP A 136 -13.49 -5.21 26.48
CA TRP A 136 -14.88 -4.89 26.15
C TRP A 136 -15.19 -5.25 24.69
N VAL A 137 -14.15 -5.25 23.84
CA VAL A 137 -14.22 -5.62 22.43
C VAL A 137 -13.06 -6.54 22.05
N THR A 138 -13.30 -7.37 21.05
CA THR A 138 -12.24 -7.97 20.22
C THR A 138 -11.89 -6.95 19.14
N PHE A 139 -10.78 -6.25 19.30
CA PHE A 139 -10.40 -5.20 18.36
C PHE A 139 -9.72 -5.78 17.12
N ILE A 140 -10.12 -5.34 15.92
CA ILE A 140 -9.44 -5.67 14.67
C ILE A 140 -9.21 -4.37 13.89
N GLY A 141 -7.96 -3.92 13.82
CA GLY A 141 -7.57 -2.78 12.99
C GLY A 141 -7.05 -3.24 11.62
N ALA A 142 -7.51 -2.62 10.54
CA ALA A 142 -6.98 -2.85 9.20
C ALA A 142 -6.20 -1.62 8.69
N THR A 143 -5.11 -1.85 7.99
CA THR A 143 -4.32 -0.78 7.36
C THR A 143 -3.61 -1.26 6.10
N THR A 144 -3.49 -0.36 5.13
CA THR A 144 -2.59 -0.51 3.97
C THR A 144 -1.17 0.00 4.26
N GLU A 145 -1.02 0.94 5.18
CA GLU A 145 0.27 1.48 5.63
C GLU A 145 0.93 0.61 6.71
N ASN A 146 2.26 0.69 6.82
CA ASN A 146 3.01 -0.06 7.83
C ASN A 146 2.60 0.37 9.25
N PRO A 147 2.04 -0.54 10.07
CA PRO A 147 1.45 -0.20 11.36
C PRO A 147 2.47 0.28 12.39
N PHE A 148 3.76 -0.06 12.26
CA PHE A 148 4.80 0.43 13.19
C PHE A 148 5.00 1.96 13.12
N PHE A 149 4.54 2.60 12.05
CA PHE A 149 4.63 4.06 11.89
C PHE A 149 3.29 4.78 12.13
N SER A 150 2.18 4.13 11.80
CA SER A 150 0.85 4.76 11.82
C SER A 150 0.02 4.43 13.07
N VAL A 151 0.41 3.43 13.85
CA VAL A 151 -0.30 3.00 15.06
C VAL A 151 0.53 3.23 16.32
N ILE A 152 -0.10 3.72 17.39
CA ILE A 152 0.54 3.93 18.68
C ILE A 152 1.05 2.61 19.30
N SER A 153 2.25 2.65 19.89
CA SER A 153 2.88 1.48 20.51
C SER A 153 2.00 0.75 21.55
N PRO A 154 1.20 1.43 22.39
CA PRO A 154 0.32 0.76 23.35
C PRO A 154 -0.75 -0.14 22.70
N LEU A 155 -1.29 0.21 21.54
CA LEU A 155 -2.24 -0.66 20.81
C LEU A 155 -1.53 -1.83 20.16
N LEU A 156 -0.36 -1.58 19.55
CA LEU A 156 0.44 -2.63 18.91
C LEU A 156 0.92 -3.69 19.90
N SER A 157 1.40 -3.29 21.08
CA SER A 157 1.91 -4.24 22.08
C SER A 157 0.84 -5.17 22.66
N ARG A 158 -0.43 -4.83 22.49
CA ARG A 158 -1.60 -5.60 22.97
C ARG A 158 -2.31 -6.36 21.85
N SER A 159 -1.77 -6.32 20.64
CA SER A 159 -2.40 -6.88 19.44
C SER A 159 -1.43 -7.79 18.68
N LEU A 160 -1.96 -8.83 18.05
CA LEU A 160 -1.20 -9.65 17.12
C LEU A 160 -1.21 -8.99 15.74
N LEU A 161 -0.02 -8.75 15.18
CA LEU A 161 0.14 -8.21 13.84
C LEU A 161 0.18 -9.33 12.80
N LEU A 162 -0.73 -9.28 11.83
CA LEU A 162 -0.84 -10.24 10.74
C LEU A 162 -0.67 -9.53 9.40
N THR A 163 0.23 -10.06 8.57
CA THR A 163 0.53 -9.50 7.24
C THR A 163 -0.19 -10.30 6.16
N LEU A 164 -1.09 -9.64 5.43
CA LEU A 164 -1.79 -10.19 4.29
C LEU A 164 -1.02 -9.90 3.01
N GLU A 165 -0.92 -10.90 2.16
CA GLU A 165 -0.25 -10.83 0.86
C GLU A 165 -1.25 -10.58 -0.26
N SER A 166 -0.81 -10.05 -1.39
CA SER A 166 -1.66 -9.99 -2.60
C SER A 166 -2.06 -11.40 -3.01
N LEU A 167 -3.29 -11.55 -3.53
CA LEU A 167 -3.75 -12.84 -4.03
C LEU A 167 -3.01 -13.20 -5.31
N THR A 168 -2.72 -14.48 -5.49
CA THR A 168 -2.14 -14.99 -6.73
C THR A 168 -3.19 -15.03 -7.85
N ASP A 169 -2.74 -15.14 -9.11
CA ASP A 169 -3.65 -15.29 -10.25
C ASP A 169 -4.58 -16.51 -10.09
N ASP A 170 -4.07 -17.61 -9.55
CA ASP A 170 -4.84 -18.83 -9.25
C ASP A 170 -5.87 -18.60 -8.14
N ASP A 171 -5.53 -17.81 -7.11
CA ASP A 171 -6.47 -17.42 -6.06
C ASP A 171 -7.61 -16.56 -6.63
N ILE A 172 -7.30 -15.58 -7.48
CA ILE A 172 -8.32 -14.73 -8.12
C ILE A 172 -9.21 -15.57 -9.05
N ARG A 173 -8.63 -16.49 -9.81
CA ARG A 173 -9.40 -17.43 -10.64
C ARG A 173 -10.41 -18.20 -9.81
N ALA A 174 -9.96 -18.78 -8.68
CA ALA A 174 -10.83 -19.52 -7.78
C ALA A 174 -11.95 -18.64 -7.17
N VAL A 175 -11.68 -17.36 -6.90
CA VAL A 175 -12.69 -16.39 -6.43
C VAL A 175 -13.76 -16.17 -7.51
N LEU A 176 -13.35 -15.95 -8.75
CA LEU A 176 -14.25 -15.67 -9.87
C LEU A 176 -15.12 -16.89 -10.22
N GLU A 177 -14.51 -18.07 -10.32
CA GLU A 177 -15.22 -19.33 -10.59
C GLU A 177 -16.25 -19.62 -9.50
N ARG A 178 -15.87 -19.43 -8.23
CA ARG A 178 -16.81 -19.59 -7.11
C ARG A 178 -17.95 -18.59 -7.21
N ALA A 179 -17.68 -17.33 -7.52
CA ALA A 179 -18.71 -16.31 -7.64
C ALA A 179 -19.66 -16.56 -8.81
N ALA A 180 -19.20 -17.15 -9.91
CA ALA A 180 -20.06 -17.54 -11.01
C ALA A 180 -21.01 -18.68 -10.63
N ALA A 181 -20.50 -19.70 -9.90
CA ALA A 181 -21.26 -20.91 -9.59
C ALA A 181 -22.14 -20.83 -8.33
N ASP A 182 -21.68 -20.15 -7.26
CA ASP A 182 -22.34 -20.14 -5.96
C ASP A 182 -23.72 -19.43 -6.03
N GLU A 183 -24.71 -19.96 -5.32
CA GLU A 183 -26.06 -19.38 -5.23
C GLU A 183 -26.05 -17.95 -4.70
N ARG A 184 -25.12 -17.63 -3.81
CA ARG A 184 -24.90 -16.27 -3.30
C ARG A 184 -24.35 -15.33 -4.35
N GLY A 185 -23.67 -15.87 -5.36
CA GLY A 185 -23.05 -15.13 -6.44
C GLY A 185 -24.00 -14.98 -7.62
N LEU A 186 -23.61 -15.52 -8.77
CA LEU A 186 -24.39 -15.47 -10.00
C LEU A 186 -25.26 -16.72 -10.21
N ALA A 187 -25.15 -17.73 -9.33
CA ALA A 187 -25.97 -18.94 -9.34
C ALA A 187 -25.97 -19.67 -10.70
N GLY A 188 -24.83 -19.67 -11.39
CA GLY A 188 -24.67 -20.28 -12.72
C GLY A 188 -25.42 -19.56 -13.86
N ARG A 189 -26.01 -18.38 -13.62
CA ARG A 189 -26.70 -17.61 -14.67
C ARG A 189 -25.73 -16.99 -15.66
N ALA A 190 -24.56 -16.54 -15.18
CA ALA A 190 -23.52 -16.02 -16.03
C ALA A 190 -22.42 -17.07 -16.24
N THR A 191 -22.06 -17.30 -17.50
CA THR A 191 -21.00 -18.23 -17.90
C THR A 191 -19.80 -17.44 -18.40
N LEU A 192 -18.61 -17.76 -17.91
CA LEU A 192 -17.37 -17.12 -18.36
C LEU A 192 -16.69 -17.99 -19.40
N THR A 193 -16.33 -17.39 -20.53
CA THR A 193 -15.35 -18.01 -21.44
C THR A 193 -13.97 -18.08 -20.76
N PRO A 194 -13.14 -19.10 -21.07
CA PRO A 194 -11.79 -19.21 -20.51
C PRO A 194 -10.95 -17.93 -20.72
N GLU A 195 -11.07 -17.31 -21.89
CA GLU A 195 -10.35 -16.10 -22.25
C GLU A 195 -10.81 -14.88 -21.43
N ALA A 196 -12.12 -14.77 -21.16
CA ALA A 196 -12.67 -13.72 -20.32
C ALA A 196 -12.27 -13.87 -18.85
N LEU A 197 -12.25 -15.11 -18.34
CA LEU A 197 -11.77 -15.42 -16.99
C LEU A 197 -10.29 -15.02 -16.86
N ASP A 198 -9.45 -15.41 -17.81
CA ASP A 198 -8.04 -15.03 -17.86
C ASP A 198 -7.86 -13.51 -17.93
N HIS A 199 -8.72 -12.82 -18.69
CA HIS A 199 -8.70 -11.37 -18.79
C HIS A 199 -9.09 -10.68 -17.48
N LEU A 200 -10.15 -11.14 -16.80
CA LEU A 200 -10.54 -10.65 -15.48
C LEU A 200 -9.46 -10.87 -14.41
N VAL A 201 -8.77 -12.02 -14.43
CA VAL A 201 -7.64 -12.30 -13.53
C VAL A 201 -6.53 -11.27 -13.74
N ARG A 202 -6.14 -11.01 -14.98
CA ARG A 202 -5.11 -9.99 -15.31
C ARG A 202 -5.53 -8.59 -14.85
N LEU A 203 -6.78 -8.21 -15.07
CA LEU A 203 -7.31 -6.90 -14.68
C LEU A 203 -7.41 -6.71 -13.16
N ALA A 204 -7.63 -7.79 -12.41
CA ALA A 204 -7.76 -7.75 -10.97
C ALA A 204 -6.44 -7.45 -10.25
N GLY A 205 -5.29 -7.86 -10.81
CA GLY A 205 -3.96 -7.57 -10.23
C GLY A 205 -3.78 -8.06 -8.78
N GLY A 206 -4.42 -9.16 -8.41
CA GLY A 206 -4.41 -9.70 -7.04
C GLY A 206 -5.45 -9.09 -6.07
N ASP A 207 -6.38 -8.27 -6.56
CA ASP A 207 -7.50 -7.71 -5.78
C ASP A 207 -8.83 -8.47 -6.04
N ALA A 208 -9.29 -9.23 -5.04
CA ALA A 208 -10.54 -9.97 -5.13
C ALA A 208 -11.79 -9.07 -5.23
N ARG A 209 -11.82 -7.94 -4.52
CA ARG A 209 -12.98 -7.02 -4.53
C ARG A 209 -13.15 -6.41 -5.93
N ARG A 210 -12.04 -6.00 -6.54
CA ARG A 210 -11.99 -5.49 -7.92
C ARG A 210 -12.48 -6.55 -8.90
N SER A 211 -11.95 -7.77 -8.81
CA SER A 211 -12.36 -8.89 -9.68
C SER A 211 -13.87 -9.16 -9.64
N LEU A 212 -14.47 -9.17 -8.44
CA LEU A 212 -15.90 -9.41 -8.24
C LEU A 212 -16.75 -8.24 -8.73
N THR A 213 -16.24 -7.01 -8.61
CA THR A 213 -16.92 -5.82 -9.16
C THR A 213 -17.01 -5.89 -10.68
N TYR A 214 -15.92 -6.29 -11.35
CA TYR A 214 -15.90 -6.45 -12.80
C TYR A 214 -16.79 -7.59 -13.27
N LEU A 215 -16.75 -8.73 -12.58
CA LEU A 215 -17.64 -9.84 -12.87
C LEU A 215 -19.13 -9.46 -12.71
N GLU A 216 -19.47 -8.73 -11.64
CA GLU A 216 -20.84 -8.24 -11.42
C GLU A 216 -21.27 -7.28 -12.54
N ALA A 217 -20.39 -6.37 -12.95
CA ALA A 217 -20.70 -5.45 -14.03
C ALA A 217 -20.87 -6.16 -15.38
N ALA A 218 -20.07 -7.20 -15.66
CA ALA A 218 -20.18 -8.01 -16.87
C ALA A 218 -21.49 -8.81 -16.91
N ALA A 219 -21.85 -9.43 -15.79
CA ALA A 219 -23.11 -10.17 -15.65
C ALA A 219 -24.37 -9.28 -15.74
N LEU A 220 -24.23 -7.96 -15.58
CA LEU A 220 -25.32 -7.01 -15.83
C LEU A 220 -25.49 -6.66 -17.31
N LEU A 221 -24.51 -6.98 -18.15
CA LEU A 221 -24.56 -6.72 -19.59
C LEU A 221 -25.10 -7.95 -20.32
N GLU A 222 -24.48 -9.11 -20.11
CA GLU A 222 -24.77 -10.35 -20.85
C GLU A 222 -24.56 -11.58 -19.94
N ASP A 223 -25.33 -12.65 -20.19
CA ASP A 223 -25.22 -13.93 -19.46
C ASP A 223 -24.00 -14.75 -19.93
N GLU A 224 -23.56 -14.59 -21.19
CA GLU A 224 -22.30 -15.14 -21.68
C GLU A 224 -21.23 -14.06 -21.63
N ILE A 225 -20.24 -14.23 -20.75
CA ILE A 225 -19.19 -13.25 -20.49
C ILE A 225 -17.98 -13.58 -21.37
N THR A 226 -17.86 -12.85 -22.47
CA THR A 226 -16.68 -12.82 -23.36
C THR A 226 -15.71 -11.71 -22.96
N VAL A 227 -14.53 -11.65 -23.61
CA VAL A 227 -13.54 -10.59 -23.38
C VAL A 227 -14.14 -9.21 -23.68
N GLU A 228 -14.91 -9.07 -24.77
CA GLU A 228 -15.55 -7.82 -25.18
C GLU A 228 -16.59 -7.35 -24.15
N VAL A 229 -17.33 -8.29 -23.54
CA VAL A 229 -18.27 -7.99 -22.46
C VAL A 229 -17.52 -7.50 -21.23
N VAL A 230 -16.39 -8.12 -20.89
CA VAL A 230 -15.53 -7.67 -19.78
C VAL A 230 -15.01 -6.26 -20.05
N GLU A 231 -14.49 -5.96 -21.25
CA GLU A 231 -13.99 -4.62 -21.60
C GLU A 231 -15.08 -3.54 -21.43
N ARG A 232 -16.28 -3.79 -21.99
CA ARG A 232 -17.44 -2.88 -21.82
C ARG A 232 -17.86 -2.75 -20.36
N ALA A 233 -17.78 -3.84 -19.59
CA ALA A 233 -18.11 -3.85 -18.18
C ALA A 233 -17.10 -3.08 -17.34
N VAL A 234 -15.80 -3.16 -17.66
CA VAL A 234 -14.75 -2.38 -17.00
C VAL A 234 -15.00 -0.89 -17.23
N ASP A 235 -15.36 -0.44 -18.42
CA ASP A 235 -15.69 0.98 -18.66
C ASP A 235 -16.86 1.46 -17.77
N LYS A 236 -17.92 0.66 -17.64
CA LYS A 236 -19.10 0.99 -16.83
C LYS A 236 -18.84 0.86 -15.33
N ALA A 237 -18.09 -0.16 -14.92
CA ALA A 237 -17.66 -0.37 -13.54
C ALA A 237 -16.68 0.72 -13.13
N ALA A 238 -15.76 1.14 -14.01
CA ALA A 238 -14.83 2.23 -13.78
C ALA A 238 -15.56 3.53 -13.47
N VAL A 239 -16.71 3.83 -14.10
CA VAL A 239 -17.53 5.03 -13.78
C VAL A 239 -18.23 4.95 -12.41
N ARG A 240 -18.69 3.76 -11.97
CA ARG A 240 -19.28 3.57 -10.63
C ARG A 240 -18.22 3.45 -9.53
N TYR A 241 -17.10 2.82 -9.86
CA TYR A 241 -15.91 2.70 -9.05
C TYR A 241 -15.10 3.99 -9.08
N ASP A 242 -15.37 4.96 -9.97
CA ASP A 242 -14.68 6.27 -10.01
C ASP A 242 -15.09 7.23 -8.91
N ARG A 243 -15.96 6.79 -7.99
CA ARG A 243 -15.99 7.39 -6.66
C ARG A 243 -14.84 6.90 -5.77
N GLN A 244 -14.13 5.80 -6.11
CA GLN A 244 -13.05 5.13 -5.34
C GLN A 244 -11.94 4.32 -6.12
N GLY A 245 -11.71 4.49 -7.43
CA GLY A 245 -10.35 4.44 -8.03
C GLY A 245 -9.83 3.18 -8.75
N ASP A 246 -10.18 2.96 -10.03
CA ASP A 246 -9.37 2.08 -10.92
C ASP A 246 -9.02 2.66 -12.31
N GLN A 247 -9.79 3.59 -12.91
CA GLN A 247 -9.23 4.47 -13.96
C GLN A 247 -8.08 5.32 -13.41
N HIS A 248 -8.11 5.57 -12.11
CA HIS A 248 -7.02 6.15 -11.33
C HIS A 248 -5.65 5.55 -11.67
N TYR A 249 -5.53 4.21 -11.71
CA TYR A 249 -4.24 3.55 -11.92
C TYR A 249 -3.75 3.68 -13.36
N ASP A 250 -4.64 3.57 -14.35
CA ASP A 250 -4.24 3.71 -15.75
C ASP A 250 -3.91 5.16 -16.08
N VAL A 251 -4.67 6.12 -15.54
CA VAL A 251 -4.41 7.55 -15.72
C VAL A 251 -3.11 7.96 -15.00
N ILE A 252 -2.87 7.55 -13.76
CA ILE A 252 -1.60 7.86 -13.07
C ILE A 252 -0.42 7.14 -13.72
N SER A 253 -0.62 5.92 -14.23
CA SER A 253 0.38 5.15 -14.95
C SER A 253 0.73 5.81 -16.27
N ALA A 254 -0.26 6.28 -17.02
CA ALA A 254 -0.08 7.05 -18.25
C ALA A 254 0.58 8.41 -17.95
N PHE A 255 0.16 9.11 -16.91
CA PHE A 255 0.79 10.35 -16.43
C PHE A 255 2.28 10.18 -16.16
N ILE A 256 2.67 9.17 -15.38
CA ILE A 256 4.08 8.86 -15.09
C ILE A 256 4.83 8.45 -16.37
N LYS A 257 4.23 7.61 -17.23
CA LYS A 257 4.85 7.18 -18.48
C LYS A 257 5.04 8.35 -19.46
N SER A 258 4.11 9.29 -19.53
CA SER A 258 4.24 10.50 -20.35
C SER A 258 5.38 11.38 -19.86
N MET A 259 5.47 11.62 -18.54
CA MET A 259 6.64 12.33 -17.99
C MET A 259 7.95 11.57 -18.27
N ARG A 260 7.96 10.24 -18.13
CA ARG A 260 9.13 9.38 -18.42
C ARG A 260 9.54 9.46 -19.89
N GLY A 261 8.56 9.47 -20.79
CA GLY A 261 8.74 9.62 -22.23
C GLY A 261 9.05 11.05 -22.67
N SER A 262 9.13 11.99 -21.73
CA SER A 262 9.36 13.41 -21.97
C SER A 262 8.28 14.09 -22.84
N ASP A 263 7.06 13.56 -22.80
CA ASP A 263 5.89 14.16 -23.43
C ASP A 263 5.15 15.02 -22.40
N ALA A 264 5.50 16.31 -22.37
CA ALA A 264 4.92 17.27 -21.44
C ALA A 264 3.42 17.50 -21.71
N ASP A 265 3.00 17.49 -22.97
CA ASP A 265 1.61 17.73 -23.36
C ASP A 265 0.71 16.57 -22.91
N ALA A 266 1.13 15.32 -23.17
CA ALA A 266 0.42 14.16 -22.69
C ALA A 266 0.40 14.08 -21.16
N ALA A 267 1.51 14.42 -20.49
CA ALA A 267 1.56 14.46 -19.03
C ALA A 267 0.60 15.51 -18.45
N LEU A 268 0.52 16.71 -19.03
CA LEU A 268 -0.44 17.73 -18.64
C LEU A 268 -1.88 17.31 -18.90
N HIS A 269 -2.15 16.60 -20.00
CA HIS A 269 -3.47 16.05 -20.27
C HIS A 269 -3.90 15.05 -19.19
N TYR A 270 -3.03 14.12 -18.80
CA TYR A 270 -3.36 13.17 -17.73
C TYR A 270 -3.43 13.84 -16.34
N LEU A 271 -2.64 14.88 -16.08
CA LEU A 271 -2.80 15.72 -14.89
C LEU A 271 -4.19 16.36 -14.85
N ALA A 272 -4.62 17.00 -15.94
CA ALA A 272 -5.92 17.61 -16.03
C ALA A 272 -7.04 16.58 -15.83
N ARG A 273 -6.93 15.40 -16.44
CA ARG A 273 -7.87 14.29 -16.21
C ARG A 273 -7.97 13.90 -14.74
N MET A 274 -6.85 13.81 -14.01
CA MET A 274 -6.86 13.51 -12.56
C MET A 274 -7.50 14.63 -11.75
N VAL A 275 -7.20 15.90 -12.06
CA VAL A 275 -7.78 17.04 -11.33
C VAL A 275 -9.29 17.13 -11.54
N GLU A 276 -9.77 17.00 -12.79
CA GLU A 276 -11.20 17.01 -13.13
C GLU A 276 -11.95 15.81 -12.53
N ALA A 277 -11.28 14.65 -12.43
CA ALA A 277 -11.82 13.46 -11.77
C ALA A 277 -11.84 13.58 -10.23
N GLY A 278 -11.33 14.66 -9.65
CA GLY A 278 -11.34 14.89 -8.20
C GLY A 278 -10.26 14.13 -7.43
N GLU A 279 -9.16 13.79 -8.09
CA GLU A 279 -8.01 13.12 -7.47
C GLU A 279 -7.41 13.94 -6.32
N ASP A 280 -6.91 13.29 -5.25
CA ASP A 280 -6.24 14.02 -4.17
C ASP A 280 -4.97 14.69 -4.72
N PRO A 281 -4.87 16.03 -4.72
CA PRO A 281 -3.69 16.72 -5.28
C PRO A 281 -2.41 16.36 -4.52
N ARG A 282 -2.51 15.94 -3.25
CA ARG A 282 -1.37 15.45 -2.47
C ARG A 282 -0.88 14.10 -2.98
N PHE A 283 -1.79 13.25 -3.50
CA PHE A 283 -1.41 12.01 -4.15
C PHE A 283 -0.61 12.28 -5.43
N ILE A 284 -1.10 13.17 -6.30
CA ILE A 284 -0.40 13.57 -7.52
C ILE A 284 1.00 14.12 -7.18
N ALA A 285 1.10 15.02 -6.20
CA ALA A 285 2.39 15.58 -5.77
C ALA A 285 3.38 14.50 -5.27
N ARG A 286 2.91 13.52 -4.48
CA ARG A 286 3.76 12.39 -4.05
C ARG A 286 4.31 11.60 -5.23
N ARG A 287 3.51 11.38 -6.28
CA ARG A 287 3.93 10.67 -7.49
C ARG A 287 5.00 11.44 -8.27
N ILE A 288 4.91 12.77 -8.31
CA ILE A 288 5.94 13.63 -8.93
C ILE A 288 7.25 13.60 -8.12
N VAL A 289 7.18 13.60 -6.77
CA VAL A 289 8.37 13.50 -5.91
C VAL A 289 9.11 12.18 -6.13
N ILE A 290 8.38 11.06 -6.23
CA ILE A 290 8.96 9.75 -6.56
C ILE A 290 9.60 9.80 -7.95
N PHE A 291 8.88 10.29 -8.95
CA PHE A 291 9.37 10.40 -10.33
C PHE A 291 10.67 11.19 -10.43
N ALA A 292 10.78 12.31 -9.71
CA ALA A 292 11.99 13.15 -9.69
C ALA A 292 13.23 12.36 -9.24
N SER A 293 13.08 11.37 -8.37
CA SER A 293 14.20 10.53 -7.91
C SER A 293 14.38 9.25 -8.73
N GLU A 294 13.28 8.70 -9.26
CA GLU A 294 13.26 7.43 -10.00
C GLU A 294 13.71 7.56 -11.45
N ASP A 295 13.16 8.56 -12.15
CA ASP A 295 13.24 8.70 -13.60
C ASP A 295 14.13 9.87 -14.04
N VAL A 296 14.35 10.86 -13.17
CA VAL A 296 15.27 11.99 -13.40
C VAL A 296 16.58 11.78 -12.63
N GLY A 297 16.50 11.53 -11.32
CA GLY A 297 17.65 11.18 -10.49
C GLY A 297 18.71 12.29 -10.49
N MET A 298 19.98 11.90 -10.69
CA MET A 298 21.09 12.84 -10.68
C MET A 298 21.31 13.53 -12.04
N ALA A 299 20.51 13.20 -13.06
CA ALA A 299 20.56 13.91 -14.34
C ALA A 299 20.00 15.33 -14.24
N ASP A 300 19.04 15.58 -13.34
CA ASP A 300 18.68 16.91 -12.87
C ASP A 300 18.24 16.87 -11.40
N PRO A 301 19.17 17.09 -10.45
CA PRO A 301 18.86 17.08 -9.02
C PRO A 301 17.86 18.15 -8.58
N THR A 302 17.64 19.19 -9.39
CA THR A 302 16.70 20.28 -9.04
C THR A 302 15.25 19.82 -9.13
N CYS A 303 14.94 18.79 -9.93
CA CYS A 303 13.59 18.24 -10.04
C CYS A 303 13.03 17.79 -8.69
N LEU A 304 13.84 17.19 -7.81
CA LEU A 304 13.38 16.77 -6.48
C LEU A 304 13.03 17.98 -5.60
N GLN A 305 13.84 19.04 -5.67
CA GLN A 305 13.58 20.28 -4.94
C GLN A 305 12.29 20.94 -5.41
N THR A 306 12.10 21.05 -6.72
CA THR A 306 10.86 21.56 -7.33
C THR A 306 9.66 20.72 -6.91
N ALA A 307 9.73 19.39 -7.01
CA ALA A 307 8.63 18.51 -6.66
C ALA A 307 8.25 18.60 -5.17
N VAL A 308 9.23 18.72 -4.26
CA VAL A 308 8.99 18.91 -2.83
C VAL A 308 8.36 20.27 -2.54
N ALA A 309 8.84 21.34 -3.17
CA ALA A 309 8.25 22.67 -3.03
C ALA A 309 6.79 22.69 -3.50
N VAL A 310 6.49 22.00 -4.62
CA VAL A 310 5.12 21.85 -5.11
C VAL A 310 4.26 21.01 -4.16
N ALA A 311 4.78 19.93 -3.59
CA ALA A 311 4.06 19.14 -2.60
C ALA A 311 3.69 19.97 -1.36
N GLN A 312 4.56 20.88 -0.92
CA GLN A 312 4.27 21.83 0.14
C GLN A 312 3.23 22.87 -0.29
N ALA A 313 3.37 23.44 -1.49
CA ALA A 313 2.40 24.39 -2.04
C ALA A 313 0.99 23.79 -2.13
N VAL A 314 0.86 22.53 -2.54
CA VAL A 314 -0.41 21.79 -2.57
C VAL A 314 -1.07 21.71 -1.19
N GLN A 315 -0.28 21.51 -0.12
CA GLN A 315 -0.81 21.45 1.25
C GLN A 315 -1.24 22.82 1.77
N LEU A 316 -0.57 23.89 1.33
CA LEU A 316 -0.80 25.25 1.81
C LEU A 316 -1.91 25.98 1.04
N ILE A 317 -2.05 25.72 -0.26
CA ILE A 317 -2.94 26.46 -1.17
C ILE A 317 -4.23 25.68 -1.44
N GLY A 318 -4.13 24.38 -1.76
CA GLY A 318 -5.29 23.58 -2.18
C GLY A 318 -5.76 23.87 -3.62
N LEU A 319 -6.75 23.10 -4.09
CA LEU A 319 -7.37 23.29 -5.41
C LEU A 319 -8.44 24.40 -5.35
N PRO A 320 -8.67 25.14 -6.45
CA PRO A 320 -8.13 24.92 -7.81
C PRO A 320 -6.71 25.46 -8.05
N GLU A 321 -6.21 26.45 -7.31
CA GLU A 321 -4.95 27.15 -7.62
C GLU A 321 -3.72 26.22 -7.62
N ALA A 322 -3.69 25.21 -6.75
CA ALA A 322 -2.60 24.23 -6.68
C ALA A 322 -2.41 23.43 -7.98
N GLN A 323 -3.38 23.41 -8.90
CA GLN A 323 -3.22 22.78 -10.21
C GLN A 323 -2.08 23.42 -11.03
N ILE A 324 -1.86 24.73 -10.86
CA ILE A 324 -0.78 25.47 -11.54
C ILE A 324 0.58 25.03 -10.98
N ASN A 325 0.68 24.86 -9.67
CA ASN A 325 1.88 24.35 -9.03
C ASN A 325 2.19 22.92 -9.49
N LEU A 326 1.18 22.05 -9.54
CA LEU A 326 1.33 20.69 -10.05
C LEU A 326 1.82 20.69 -11.51
N ALA A 327 1.19 21.49 -12.38
CA ALA A 327 1.59 21.62 -13.77
C ALA A 327 3.04 22.10 -13.92
N HIS A 328 3.49 23.05 -13.09
CA HIS A 328 4.88 23.52 -13.09
C HIS A 328 5.88 22.38 -12.82
N ALA A 329 5.65 21.56 -11.78
CA ALA A 329 6.53 20.44 -11.50
C ALA A 329 6.47 19.35 -12.60
N VAL A 330 5.30 19.12 -13.19
CA VAL A 330 5.13 18.17 -14.30
C VAL A 330 5.95 18.59 -15.51
N ILE A 331 5.88 19.86 -15.92
CA ILE A 331 6.63 20.37 -17.07
C ILE A 331 8.14 20.27 -16.81
N HIS A 332 8.60 20.66 -15.61
CA HIS A 332 10.01 20.54 -15.24
C HIS A 332 10.47 19.08 -15.31
N CYS A 333 9.75 18.15 -14.66
CA CYS A 333 10.12 16.73 -14.63
C CYS A 333 10.03 16.07 -16.01
N ALA A 334 9.03 16.41 -16.83
CA ALA A 334 8.86 15.87 -18.17
C ALA A 334 10.01 16.32 -19.10
N LEU A 335 10.43 17.58 -19.04
CA LEU A 335 11.50 18.09 -19.90
C LEU A 335 12.92 17.84 -19.35
N ALA A 336 13.04 17.41 -18.10
CA ALA A 336 14.34 17.09 -17.50
C ALA A 336 15.02 15.89 -18.20
N PRO A 337 16.37 15.88 -18.26
CA PRO A 337 17.12 14.71 -18.71
C PRO A 337 16.83 13.50 -17.79
N LYS A 338 16.63 12.33 -18.39
CA LYS A 338 16.21 11.12 -17.66
C LYS A 338 17.39 10.26 -17.23
N SER A 339 17.38 9.79 -15.99
CA SER A 339 18.31 8.79 -15.47
C SER A 339 17.65 7.94 -14.40
N ASN A 340 17.72 6.63 -14.57
CA ASN A 340 17.34 5.65 -13.55
C ASN A 340 18.54 5.07 -12.78
N ALA A 341 19.71 5.72 -12.88
CA ALA A 341 20.96 5.24 -12.27
C ALA A 341 20.85 5.12 -10.75
N VAL A 342 20.13 6.04 -10.10
CA VAL A 342 19.89 6.03 -8.64
C VAL A 342 19.11 4.79 -8.22
N VAL A 343 17.99 4.50 -8.90
CA VAL A 343 17.13 3.34 -8.57
C VAL A 343 17.81 2.02 -8.88
N LYS A 344 18.55 1.94 -9.99
CA LYS A 344 19.39 0.77 -10.29
C LYS A 344 20.45 0.54 -9.21
N ALA A 345 21.10 1.60 -8.74
CA ALA A 345 22.16 1.50 -7.73
C ALA A 345 21.63 0.95 -6.40
N ILE A 346 20.54 1.52 -5.86
CA ILE A 346 19.97 1.06 -4.60
C ILE A 346 19.33 -0.34 -4.74
N GLY A 347 18.69 -0.62 -5.88
CA GLY A 347 18.11 -1.93 -6.17
C GLY A 347 19.17 -3.04 -6.23
N ALA A 348 20.31 -2.77 -6.87
CA ALA A 348 21.43 -3.71 -6.94
C ALA A 348 22.04 -3.97 -5.55
N ALA A 349 22.30 -2.92 -4.77
CA ALA A 349 22.83 -3.03 -3.41
C ALA A 349 21.88 -3.81 -2.49
N ALA A 350 20.57 -3.48 -2.51
CA ALA A 350 19.56 -4.19 -1.75
C ALA A 350 19.41 -5.66 -2.20
N GLY A 351 19.61 -5.94 -3.49
CA GLY A 351 19.65 -7.29 -4.03
C GLY A 351 20.81 -8.12 -3.46
N ASP A 352 22.01 -7.55 -3.37
CA ASP A 352 23.17 -8.22 -2.78
C ASP A 352 22.96 -8.49 -1.28
N VAL A 353 22.44 -7.52 -0.53
CA VAL A 353 22.08 -7.70 0.90
C VAL A 353 21.09 -8.85 1.08
N ARG A 354 20.01 -8.89 0.29
CA ARG A 354 19.00 -9.96 0.36
C ARG A 354 19.55 -11.34 0.03
N ARG A 355 20.59 -11.44 -0.80
CA ARG A 355 21.30 -12.68 -1.12
C ARG A 355 22.36 -13.07 -0.09
N GLY A 356 22.51 -12.30 0.99
CA GLY A 356 23.51 -12.55 2.03
C GLY A 356 24.92 -12.05 1.69
N LEU A 357 25.09 -11.27 0.62
CA LEU A 357 26.36 -10.61 0.28
C LEU A 357 26.53 -9.32 1.10
N ILE A 358 26.63 -9.49 2.42
CA ILE A 358 26.69 -8.38 3.39
C ILE A 358 28.11 -8.11 3.89
N GLY A 359 28.89 -9.16 4.17
CA GLY A 359 30.19 -9.03 4.82
C GLY A 359 30.12 -8.43 6.24
N GLN A 360 31.27 -8.29 6.90
CA GLN A 360 31.37 -7.51 8.14
C GLN A 360 31.90 -6.11 7.83
N VAL A 361 31.34 -5.09 8.49
CA VAL A 361 31.88 -3.72 8.41
C VAL A 361 33.37 -3.74 8.76
N PRO A 362 34.25 -3.16 7.91
CA PRO A 362 35.68 -3.04 8.19
C PRO A 362 35.93 -2.41 9.57
N VAL A 363 36.88 -2.95 10.32
CA VAL A 363 37.11 -2.57 11.74
C VAL A 363 37.35 -1.07 11.91
N HIS A 364 38.14 -0.46 11.01
CA HIS A 364 38.43 0.96 10.99
C HIS A 364 37.22 1.86 10.64
N LEU A 365 36.09 1.30 10.20
CA LEU A 365 34.84 2.04 9.95
C LEU A 365 33.77 1.79 11.03
N ARG A 366 34.03 0.92 12.01
CA ARG A 366 33.09 0.65 13.10
C ARG A 366 33.05 1.83 14.06
N ASP A 367 31.91 1.98 14.74
CA ASP A 367 31.76 2.98 15.78
C ASP A 367 32.80 2.77 16.89
N ALA A 368 33.46 3.85 17.30
CA ALA A 368 34.48 3.85 18.34
C ALA A 368 33.96 4.39 19.69
N HIS A 369 32.73 4.91 19.75
CA HIS A 369 32.23 5.70 20.88
C HIS A 369 31.53 4.88 21.97
N TYR A 370 31.38 3.56 21.82
CA TYR A 370 30.72 2.71 22.82
C TYR A 370 31.71 2.07 23.82
N PRO A 371 31.27 1.79 25.07
CA PRO A 371 32.11 1.12 26.06
C PRO A 371 32.60 -0.25 25.58
N GLY A 372 33.92 -0.40 25.40
CA GLY A 372 34.56 -1.63 24.92
C GLY A 372 35.08 -1.59 23.48
N ALA A 373 34.81 -0.52 22.72
CA ALA A 373 35.32 -0.32 21.37
C ALA A 373 36.86 -0.42 21.27
N ALA A 374 37.59 0.22 22.20
CA ALA A 374 39.06 0.17 22.28
C ALA A 374 39.62 -1.25 22.53
N LYS A 375 38.88 -2.13 23.21
CA LYS A 375 39.30 -3.54 23.40
C LYS A 375 39.11 -4.39 22.15
N LEU A 376 38.19 -3.98 21.27
CA LEU A 376 37.84 -4.66 20.03
C LEU A 376 38.53 -4.05 18.79
N GLY A 377 39.37 -3.02 18.99
CA GLY A 377 40.01 -2.25 17.93
C GLY A 377 39.04 -1.47 17.04
N SER A 378 37.77 -1.30 17.44
CA SER A 378 36.76 -0.63 16.63
C SER A 378 37.14 0.83 16.37
N GLY A 379 37.20 1.21 15.09
CA GLY A 379 37.61 2.54 14.64
C GLY A 379 39.13 2.78 14.61
N GLU A 380 39.95 1.83 15.10
CA GLU A 380 41.40 1.96 14.99
C GLU A 380 41.85 1.94 13.53
N GLY A 381 42.73 2.88 13.16
CA GLY A 381 43.26 3.00 11.81
C GLY A 381 42.31 3.71 10.82
N TYR A 382 41.20 4.29 11.28
CA TYR A 382 40.34 5.12 10.44
C TYR A 382 41.14 6.30 9.87
N LYS A 383 41.12 6.46 8.55
CA LYS A 383 41.69 7.64 7.90
C LYS A 383 40.59 8.65 7.64
N TYR A 384 40.62 9.77 8.37
CA TYR A 384 39.61 10.81 8.22
C TYR A 384 39.84 11.62 6.94
N PRO A 385 38.91 11.61 5.95
CA PRO A 385 39.19 12.17 4.62
C PRO A 385 39.60 13.64 4.60
N HIS A 386 39.13 14.46 5.54
CA HIS A 386 39.45 15.89 5.61
C HIS A 386 40.91 16.19 5.99
N ASP A 387 41.63 15.21 6.56
CA ASP A 387 43.05 15.33 6.88
C ASP A 387 43.95 15.03 5.67
N PHE A 388 43.36 14.58 4.54
CA PHE A 388 44.06 14.23 3.33
C PHE A 388 43.77 15.23 2.21
N ASP A 389 44.73 15.35 1.30
CA ASP A 389 44.60 16.26 0.16
C ASP A 389 43.36 15.94 -0.68
N HIS A 390 42.73 16.99 -1.22
CA HIS A 390 41.47 16.95 -1.95
C HIS A 390 40.27 16.34 -1.18
N GLY A 391 40.40 16.07 0.13
CA GLY A 391 39.33 15.45 0.92
C GLY A 391 39.08 13.97 0.58
N LEU A 392 40.09 13.27 0.05
CA LEU A 392 39.98 11.89 -0.42
C LEU A 392 41.10 11.03 0.15
N VAL A 393 40.76 9.82 0.61
CA VAL A 393 41.76 8.88 1.13
C VAL A 393 41.49 7.45 0.69
N ARG A 394 42.56 6.74 0.31
CA ARG A 394 42.48 5.31 -0.02
C ARG A 394 42.41 4.47 1.27
N GLN A 395 41.26 3.82 1.45
CA GLN A 395 40.99 2.79 2.46
C GLN A 395 39.82 1.92 2.00
N ASP A 396 39.62 0.77 2.65
CA ASP A 396 38.54 -0.15 2.29
C ASP A 396 37.22 0.27 2.92
N TYR A 397 36.41 0.98 2.13
CA TYR A 397 35.08 1.43 2.54
C TYR A 397 34.02 0.33 2.48
N ALA A 398 34.16 -0.59 1.53
CA ALA A 398 33.27 -1.73 1.36
C ALA A 398 33.90 -2.99 1.96
N PRO A 399 33.11 -3.90 2.54
CA PRO A 399 33.62 -5.19 2.98
C PRO A 399 34.08 -6.03 1.79
N GLU A 400 34.98 -7.00 2.04
CA GLU A 400 35.64 -7.80 1.00
C GLU A 400 34.64 -8.44 0.01
N GLN A 401 33.50 -8.93 0.54
CA GLN A 401 32.45 -9.59 -0.23
C GLN A 401 31.83 -8.71 -1.33
N VAL A 402 31.86 -7.39 -1.17
CA VAL A 402 31.30 -6.42 -2.14
C VAL A 402 32.33 -5.41 -2.61
N ARG A 403 33.62 -5.60 -2.31
CA ARG A 403 34.71 -4.67 -2.63
C ARG A 403 34.79 -4.31 -4.11
N GLN A 404 34.53 -5.29 -4.98
CA GLN A 404 34.55 -5.12 -6.44
C GLN A 404 33.22 -4.68 -7.04
N ARG A 405 32.13 -4.68 -6.25
CA ARG A 405 30.80 -4.31 -6.74
C ARG A 405 30.77 -2.86 -7.23
N ARG A 406 29.94 -2.63 -8.23
CA ARG A 406 29.65 -1.31 -8.81
C ARG A 406 28.13 -1.16 -8.77
N TYR A 407 27.66 -0.32 -7.86
CA TYR A 407 26.22 -0.06 -7.74
C TYR A 407 25.83 1.18 -8.53
N TYR A 408 26.53 2.30 -8.30
CA TYR A 408 26.24 3.54 -8.99
C TYR A 408 27.01 3.63 -10.31
N GLU A 409 26.26 3.53 -11.40
CA GLU A 409 26.71 3.68 -12.78
C GLU A 409 26.00 4.91 -13.39
N PRO A 410 26.57 6.11 -13.23
CA PRO A 410 25.94 7.34 -13.72
C PRO A 410 25.84 7.32 -15.25
N THR A 411 24.76 7.89 -15.76
CA THR A 411 24.58 8.12 -17.20
C THR A 411 25.41 9.32 -17.66
N ARG A 412 25.29 9.66 -18.95
CA ARG A 412 25.85 10.89 -19.52
C ARG A 412 24.78 11.95 -19.77
N HIS A 413 23.60 11.81 -19.19
CA HIS A 413 22.49 12.74 -19.41
C HIS A 413 22.56 13.90 -18.40
N GLY A 414 22.34 15.12 -18.87
CA GLY A 414 22.19 16.30 -18.01
C GLY A 414 23.38 16.54 -17.08
N ALA A 415 23.07 16.90 -15.83
CA ALA A 415 24.02 17.14 -14.76
C ALA A 415 24.79 15.88 -14.33
N GLU A 416 24.36 14.69 -14.76
CA GLU A 416 25.04 13.42 -14.44
C GLU A 416 26.34 13.24 -15.21
N ALA A 417 26.51 13.88 -16.38
CA ALA A 417 27.72 13.77 -17.18
C ALA A 417 29.01 14.20 -16.44
N PRO A 418 29.11 15.41 -15.86
CA PRO A 418 30.27 15.79 -15.06
C PRO A 418 30.39 14.98 -13.76
N VAL A 419 29.28 14.49 -13.20
CA VAL A 419 29.29 13.57 -12.05
C VAL A 419 29.94 12.24 -12.45
N ALA A 420 29.67 11.72 -13.64
CA ALA A 420 30.28 10.50 -14.14
C ALA A 420 31.81 10.64 -14.28
N ASP A 421 32.29 11.78 -14.79
CA ASP A 421 33.73 12.05 -14.90
C ASP A 421 34.40 12.16 -13.54
N ARG A 422 33.77 12.89 -12.60
CA ARG A 422 34.26 13.01 -11.22
C ARG A 422 34.26 11.65 -10.53
N TRP A 423 33.19 10.88 -10.67
CA TRP A 423 33.04 9.57 -10.04
C TRP A 423 34.06 8.57 -10.56
N ALA A 424 34.34 8.56 -11.87
CA ALA A 424 35.40 7.74 -12.44
C ALA A 424 36.76 8.03 -11.77
N LYS A 425 37.16 9.31 -11.72
CA LYS A 425 38.42 9.72 -11.07
C LYS A 425 38.49 9.35 -9.59
N ILE A 426 37.41 9.58 -8.84
CA ILE A 426 37.33 9.21 -7.42
C ILE A 426 37.48 7.70 -7.26
N ARG A 427 36.75 6.92 -8.07
CA ARG A 427 36.79 5.46 -8.00
C ARG A 427 38.17 4.91 -8.34
N ASP A 428 38.82 5.44 -9.36
CA ASP A 428 40.16 5.04 -9.79
C ASP A 428 41.17 5.34 -8.67
N PHE A 429 41.11 6.53 -8.08
CA PHE A 429 41.90 6.88 -6.90
C PHE A 429 41.65 5.93 -5.71
N LEU A 430 40.38 5.65 -5.38
CA LEU A 430 40.01 4.77 -4.27
C LEU A 430 40.41 3.31 -4.50
N ARG A 431 40.41 2.83 -5.76
CA ARG A 431 40.72 1.44 -6.10
C ARG A 431 42.19 1.21 -6.47
N GLY A 432 42.94 2.26 -6.77
CA GLY A 432 44.35 2.15 -7.18
C GLY A 432 44.59 1.58 -8.55
N THR A 433 43.63 1.79 -9.44
CA THR A 433 43.71 1.62 -10.89
C THR A 433 43.96 2.98 -11.53
#